data_AF-A0A0Q7H2A3-F1
#
_entry.id   AF-A0A0Q7H2A3-F1
#
_cell.length_a   1.000
_cell.length_b   1.000
_cell.length_c   1.000
_cell.angle_alpha   90.00
_cell.angle_beta   90.00
_cell.angle_gamma   90.00
#
_symmetry.space_group_name_H-M   'P 1'
#
loop_
_entity.id
_entity.type
_entity.pdbx_description
1 polymer ?
#
loop_
_entity_poly.entity_id
_entity_poly.type
_entity_poly.pdbx_seq_one_letter_code
_entity_poly.pdbx_strand_id
1 'polypeptide(L)'
;MSRNQGIVADPLFVGMTRPSMVWGVTYSAMMFNIVVTTESFVVTKSLAWLLAFVPIHGVLYLVCLYEPRFFDLLQLWGRTRLPAMLGGNLRFWRANSYSPLALDMPDWRGRRSMRTPSVAVV
;
A
#
# COMPACT_ATOMS: atom_id res chain seq x y z
N MET A 1 0.12 45.20 8.34
CA MET A 1 0.38 44.01 7.50
C MET A 1 -0.23 42.78 8.17
N SER A 2 -1.45 42.39 7.78
CA SER A 2 -2.14 41.19 8.28
C SER A 2 -1.53 39.93 7.64
N ARG A 3 -0.66 39.24 8.38
CA ARG A 3 0.18 38.13 7.88
C ARG A 3 -0.51 36.76 7.76
N ASN A 4 -1.77 36.64 8.16
CA ASN A 4 -2.54 35.40 8.04
C ASN A 4 -3.84 35.68 7.28
N GLN A 5 -3.79 35.63 5.95
CA GLN A 5 -4.99 35.29 5.20
C GLN A 5 -5.35 33.87 5.64
N GLY A 6 -6.49 33.69 6.32
CA GLY A 6 -6.93 32.39 6.83
C GLY A 6 -6.90 31.33 5.73
N ILE A 7 -6.72 30.07 6.11
CA ILE A 7 -6.72 28.95 5.17
C ILE A 7 -8.05 28.98 4.39
N VAL A 8 -7.98 29.33 3.11
CA VAL A 8 -9.10 29.24 2.18
C VAL A 8 -9.19 27.76 1.80
N ALA A 9 -10.24 27.09 2.25
CA ALA A 9 -10.50 25.69 1.94
C ALA A 9 -11.82 25.56 1.18
N ASP A 10 -11.77 24.90 0.02
CA ASP A 10 -12.95 24.60 -0.77
C ASP A 10 -13.61 23.30 -0.28
N PRO A 11 -14.95 23.18 -0.35
CA PRO A 11 -15.64 21.95 0.00
C PRO A 11 -15.22 20.82 -0.94
N LEU A 12 -14.65 19.75 -0.38
CA LEU A 12 -14.29 18.56 -1.14
C LEU A 12 -15.48 17.61 -1.27
N PHE A 13 -15.84 17.25 -2.50
CA PHE A 13 -16.78 16.17 -2.77
C PHE A 13 -16.11 14.82 -2.50
N VAL A 14 -16.21 14.36 -1.25
CA VAL A 14 -15.56 13.15 -0.76
C VAL A 14 -15.83 11.91 -1.64
N GLY A 15 -17.05 11.78 -2.17
CA GLY A 15 -17.41 10.67 -3.06
C GLY A 15 -16.57 10.57 -4.33
N MET A 16 -16.09 11.69 -4.88
CA MET A 16 -15.23 11.70 -6.08
C MET A 16 -13.77 11.38 -5.79
N THR A 17 -13.35 11.39 -4.53
CA THR A 17 -11.94 11.19 -4.13
C THR A 17 -11.70 9.87 -3.39
N ARG A 18 -12.77 9.22 -2.94
CA ARG A 18 -12.73 7.88 -2.34
C ARG A 18 -12.72 6.80 -3.41
N PRO A 19 -12.05 5.67 -3.15
CA PRO A 19 -12.13 4.50 -4.02
C PRO A 19 -13.57 3.99 -4.09
N SER A 20 -13.91 3.26 -5.14
CA SER A 20 -15.22 2.62 -5.27
C SER A 20 -15.41 1.58 -4.16
N MET A 21 -16.54 1.68 -3.46
CA MET A 21 -16.87 0.81 -2.33
C MET A 21 -18.24 0.14 -2.52
N VAL A 22 -18.34 -1.13 -2.12
CA VAL A 22 -19.58 -1.92 -2.12
C VAL A 22 -19.83 -2.38 -0.70
N TRP A 23 -21.00 -2.08 -0.13
CA TRP A 23 -21.34 -2.41 1.28
C TRP A 23 -20.26 -2.01 2.31
N GLY A 24 -19.62 -0.87 2.08
CA GLY A 24 -18.62 -0.28 2.98
C GLY A 24 -17.20 -0.84 2.88
N VAL A 25 -16.93 -1.82 2.00
CA VAL A 25 -15.57 -2.29 1.68
C VAL A 25 -15.16 -1.85 0.28
N THR A 26 -13.87 -1.70 0.05
CA THR A 26 -13.33 -1.43 -1.30
C THR A 26 -13.61 -2.59 -2.26
N TYR A 27 -13.66 -2.29 -3.57
CA TYR A 27 -13.82 -3.30 -4.60
C TYR A 27 -12.77 -4.43 -4.48
N SER A 28 -11.51 -4.08 -4.26
CA SER A 28 -10.40 -5.04 -4.07
C SER A 28 -10.65 -5.97 -2.87
N ALA A 29 -11.12 -5.44 -1.74
CA ALA A 29 -11.44 -6.24 -0.56
C ALA A 29 -12.66 -7.16 -0.78
N MET A 30 -13.69 -6.67 -1.47
CA MET A 30 -14.85 -7.48 -1.83
C MET A 30 -14.45 -8.66 -2.72
N MET A 31 -13.64 -8.41 -3.74
CA MET A 31 -13.13 -9.47 -4.63
C MET A 31 -12.31 -10.50 -3.85
N PHE A 32 -11.44 -10.05 -2.94
CA PHE A 32 -10.69 -10.95 -2.07
C PHE A 32 -11.61 -11.85 -1.23
N ASN A 33 -12.65 -11.29 -0.60
CA ASN A 33 -13.59 -12.06 0.19
C ASN A 33 -14.35 -13.10 -0.65
N ILE A 34 -14.86 -12.69 -1.82
CA ILE A 34 -15.57 -13.58 -2.75
C ILE A 34 -14.67 -14.74 -3.18
N VAL A 35 -13.43 -14.45 -3.58
CA VAL A 35 -12.47 -15.48 -3.99
C VAL A 35 -12.20 -16.43 -2.83
N VAL A 36 -11.84 -15.93 -1.65
CA VAL A 36 -11.50 -16.78 -0.49
C VAL A 36 -12.67 -17.69 -0.09
N THR A 37 -13.88 -17.14 -0.02
CA THR A 37 -15.08 -17.90 0.37
C THR A 37 -15.48 -18.93 -0.68
N THR A 38 -15.41 -18.56 -1.96
CA THR A 38 -15.75 -19.44 -3.09
C THR A 38 -14.74 -20.58 -3.23
N GLU A 39 -13.44 -20.28 -3.21
CA GLU A 39 -12.39 -21.30 -3.26
C GLU A 39 -12.48 -22.26 -2.08
N SER A 40 -12.73 -21.75 -0.87
CA SER A 40 -12.91 -22.59 0.33
C SER A 40 -14.14 -23.51 0.21
N PHE A 41 -15.23 -23.02 -0.35
CA PHE A 41 -16.42 -23.82 -0.67
C PHE A 41 -16.11 -24.92 -1.68
N VAL A 42 -15.40 -24.61 -2.78
CA VAL A 42 -15.06 -25.57 -3.84
C VAL A 42 -14.14 -26.69 -3.32
N VAL A 43 -13.12 -26.32 -2.54
CA VAL A 43 -12.14 -27.29 -2.00
C VAL A 43 -12.80 -28.24 -1.01
N THR A 44 -13.58 -27.72 -0.07
CA THR A 44 -14.18 -28.52 1.00
C THR A 44 -15.53 -29.15 0.63
N LYS A 45 -16.17 -28.65 -0.43
CA LYS A 45 -17.54 -29.00 -0.86
C LYS A 45 -18.59 -28.82 0.25
N SER A 46 -18.34 -27.96 1.22
CA SER A 46 -19.25 -27.71 2.35
C SER A 46 -19.90 -26.34 2.24
N LEU A 47 -21.24 -26.32 2.21
CA LEU A 47 -22.04 -25.10 2.11
C LEU A 47 -21.82 -24.13 3.28
N ALA A 48 -21.33 -24.64 4.42
CA ALA A 48 -21.02 -23.83 5.59
C ALA A 48 -19.99 -22.73 5.31
N TRP A 49 -19.11 -22.89 4.31
CA TRP A 49 -18.13 -21.87 3.94
C TRP A 49 -18.73 -20.59 3.39
N LEU A 50 -19.96 -20.63 2.88
CA LEU A 50 -20.67 -19.40 2.50
C LEU A 50 -20.96 -18.52 3.72
N LEU A 51 -21.18 -19.11 4.90
CA LEU A 51 -21.38 -18.35 6.13
C LEU A 51 -20.10 -17.62 6.57
N ALA A 52 -18.92 -18.12 6.18
CA ALA A 52 -17.64 -17.47 6.47
C ALA A 52 -17.50 -16.10 5.75
N PHE A 53 -18.31 -15.83 4.73
CA PHE A 53 -18.36 -14.53 4.06
C PHE A 53 -18.63 -13.39 5.03
N VAL A 54 -19.56 -13.58 5.98
CA VAL A 54 -19.98 -12.54 6.93
C VAL A 54 -18.86 -12.13 7.88
N PRO A 55 -18.21 -13.04 8.64
CA PRO A 55 -17.13 -12.65 9.54
C PRO A 55 -15.92 -12.09 8.78
N ILE A 56 -15.57 -12.65 7.62
CA ILE A 56 -14.48 -12.11 6.79
C ILE A 56 -14.82 -10.70 6.31
N HIS A 57 -16.03 -10.49 5.79
CA HIS A 57 -16.50 -9.16 5.37
C HIS A 57 -16.48 -8.17 6.52
N GLY A 58 -16.88 -8.59 7.72
CA GLY A 58 -16.85 -7.76 8.93
C GLY A 58 -15.45 -7.26 9.24
N VAL A 59 -14.44 -8.12 9.18
CA VAL A 59 -13.03 -7.70 9.39
C VAL A 59 -12.59 -6.72 8.30
N LEU A 60 -12.88 -7.02 7.03
CA LEU A 60 -12.52 -6.13 5.90
C LEU A 60 -13.21 -4.76 6.02
N TYR A 61 -14.47 -4.75 6.47
CA TYR A 61 -15.23 -3.53 6.75
C TYR A 61 -14.56 -2.70 7.85
N LEU A 62 -14.14 -3.33 8.96
CA LEU A 62 -13.45 -2.62 10.03
C LEU A 62 -12.12 -2.00 9.56
N VAL A 63 -11.38 -2.70 8.69
CA VAL A 63 -10.16 -2.16 8.09
C VAL A 63 -10.48 -0.96 7.19
N CYS A 64 -11.49 -1.07 6.32
CA CYS A 64 -11.92 0.02 5.45
C CYS A 64 -12.53 1.21 6.22
N LEU A 65 -13.07 0.97 7.41
CA LEU A 65 -13.59 2.03 8.29
C LEU A 65 -12.46 2.91 8.84
N TYR A 66 -11.30 2.31 9.15
CA TYR A 66 -10.10 3.03 9.58
C TYR A 66 -9.44 3.78 8.43
N GLU A 67 -9.18 3.10 7.31
CA GLU A 67 -8.54 3.70 6.14
C GLU A 67 -9.18 3.14 4.85
N PRO A 68 -9.93 3.95 4.08
CA PRO A 68 -10.65 3.47 2.91
C PRO A 68 -9.72 3.02 1.79
N ARG A 69 -8.47 3.50 1.75
CA ARG A 69 -7.48 3.15 0.72
C ARG A 69 -6.54 2.02 1.12
N PHE A 70 -6.77 1.36 2.25
CA PHE A 70 -5.84 0.38 2.80
C PHE A 70 -5.42 -0.70 1.79
N PHE A 71 -6.38 -1.31 1.10
CA PHE A 71 -6.11 -2.39 0.13
C PHE A 71 -5.37 -1.91 -1.12
N ASP A 72 -5.70 -0.71 -1.61
CA ASP A 72 -5.02 -0.13 -2.77
C ASP A 72 -3.56 0.22 -2.44
N LEU A 73 -3.34 0.78 -1.24
CA LEU A 73 -2.01 1.08 -0.73
C LEU A 73 -1.21 -0.20 -0.46
N LEU A 74 -1.84 -1.23 0.08
CA LEU A 74 -1.21 -2.54 0.28
C LEU A 74 -0.80 -3.17 -1.05
N GLN A 75 -1.66 -3.11 -2.06
CA GLN A 75 -1.35 -3.59 -3.40
C GLN A 75 -0.20 -2.79 -4.03
N LEU A 76 -0.23 -1.46 -3.92
CA LEU A 76 0.83 -0.58 -4.42
C LEU A 76 2.16 -0.87 -3.72
N TRP A 77 2.14 -1.03 -2.41
CA TRP A 77 3.30 -1.43 -1.62
C TRP A 77 3.84 -2.77 -2.10
N GLY A 78 2.97 -3.77 -2.29
CA GLY A 78 3.35 -5.08 -2.82
C GLY A 78 4.03 -4.97 -4.19
N ARG A 79 3.46 -4.21 -5.13
CA ARG A 79 4.04 -4.06 -6.48
C ARG A 79 5.36 -3.31 -6.50
N THR A 80 5.59 -2.39 -5.56
CA THR A 80 6.79 -1.53 -5.56
C THR A 80 7.90 -2.05 -4.67
N ARG A 81 7.59 -2.57 -3.48
CA ARG A 81 8.57 -2.99 -2.47
C ARG A 81 8.88 -4.48 -2.54
N LEU A 82 7.89 -5.32 -2.85
CA LEU A 82 8.09 -6.77 -2.86
C LEU A 82 9.13 -7.23 -3.90
N PRO A 83 9.14 -6.73 -5.16
CA PRO A 83 10.17 -7.12 -6.13
C PRO A 83 11.57 -6.69 -5.71
N ALA A 84 11.69 -5.51 -5.11
CA ALA A 84 12.97 -5.03 -4.62
C ALA A 84 13.49 -5.85 -3.44
N MET A 85 12.59 -6.32 -2.58
CA MET A 85 12.91 -7.18 -1.44
C MET A 85 13.31 -8.60 -1.89
N LEU A 86 12.54 -9.22 -2.78
CA LEU A 86 12.76 -10.60 -3.25
C LEU A 86 13.90 -10.70 -4.27
N GLY A 87 14.03 -9.71 -5.16
CA GLY A 87 15.07 -9.69 -6.21
C GLY A 87 16.45 -9.25 -5.72
N GLY A 88 16.65 -9.03 -4.42
CA GLY A 88 17.95 -8.63 -3.85
C GLY A 88 18.36 -7.18 -4.14
N ASN A 89 17.56 -6.42 -4.90
CA ASN A 89 17.79 -5.00 -5.18
C ASN A 89 17.93 -4.19 -3.88
N LEU A 90 17.05 -4.43 -2.91
CA LEU A 90 17.12 -3.78 -1.60
C LEU A 90 18.38 -4.17 -0.81
N ARG A 91 18.97 -5.35 -1.05
CA ARG A 91 20.21 -5.76 -0.38
C ARG A 91 21.44 -5.11 -1.02
N PHE A 92 21.45 -4.97 -2.34
CA PHE A 92 22.57 -4.37 -3.08
C PHE A 92 22.54 -2.84 -3.03
N TRP A 93 21.41 -2.23 -3.42
CA TRP A 93 21.26 -0.78 -3.57
C TRP A 93 20.68 -0.11 -2.32
N ARG A 94 20.09 -0.89 -1.40
CA ARG A 94 19.39 -0.38 -0.20
C ARG A 94 18.26 0.63 -0.50
N ALA A 95 17.82 0.67 -1.75
CA ALA A 95 16.72 1.46 -2.27
C ALA A 95 15.88 0.63 -3.26
N ASN A 96 14.67 1.10 -3.58
CA ASN A 96 13.87 0.51 -4.66
C ASN A 96 14.33 0.95 -6.05
N SER A 97 15.01 2.09 -6.14
CA SER A 97 15.46 2.68 -7.40
C SER A 97 16.90 2.30 -7.70
N TYR A 98 17.19 2.01 -8.96
CA TYR A 98 18.55 1.85 -9.45
C TYR A 98 19.19 3.23 -9.64
N SER A 99 20.44 3.39 -9.19
CA SER A 99 21.23 4.58 -9.46
C SER A 99 22.60 4.16 -9.96
N PRO A 100 23.10 4.72 -11.08
CA PRO A 100 24.47 4.49 -11.51
C PRO A 100 25.48 5.18 -10.57
N LEU A 101 25.01 6.10 -9.72
CA LEU A 101 25.85 6.79 -8.75
C LEU A 101 26.07 5.89 -7.53
N ALA A 102 27.32 5.79 -7.08
CA ALA A 102 27.63 5.21 -5.78
C ALA A 102 27.06 6.11 -4.67
N LEU A 103 25.84 5.82 -4.22
CA LEU A 103 25.16 6.56 -3.17
C LEU A 103 25.60 6.06 -1.79
N ASP A 104 26.29 6.91 -1.03
CA ASP A 104 26.49 6.68 0.40
C ASP A 104 25.20 7.08 1.15
N MET A 105 24.44 6.07 1.57
CA MET A 105 23.18 6.32 2.27
C MET A 105 23.46 6.63 3.75
N PRO A 106 22.73 7.59 4.35
CA PRO A 106 22.89 7.90 5.76
C PRO A 106 22.63 6.66 6.63
N ASP A 107 23.36 6.55 7.74
CA ASP A 107 23.04 5.58 8.77
C ASP A 107 21.67 5.89 9.41
N TRP A 108 21.16 4.98 10.25
CA TRP A 108 19.90 5.18 10.97
C TRP A 108 19.93 6.39 11.94
N ARG A 109 21.11 6.94 12.21
CA ARG A 109 21.32 8.17 13.00
C ARG A 109 21.38 9.42 12.11
N GLY A 110 21.16 9.28 10.82
CA GLY A 110 21.14 10.37 9.84
C GLY A 110 22.52 10.86 9.40
N ARG A 111 23.61 10.19 9.80
CA ARG A 111 24.97 10.61 9.42
C ARG A 111 25.32 10.05 8.05
N ARG A 112 25.70 10.93 7.13
CA ARG A 112 26.30 10.57 5.84
C ARG A 112 27.81 10.60 5.98
N SER A 113 28.52 9.60 5.46
CA SER A 113 29.97 9.73 5.37
C SER A 113 30.29 10.63 4.17
N MET A 114 31.20 11.59 4.34
CA MET A 114 31.64 12.49 3.26
C MET A 114 32.66 11.79 2.35
N ARG A 115 32.37 10.56 1.92
CA ARG A 115 33.16 9.92 0.86
C ARG A 115 32.66 10.47 -0.47
N THR A 116 33.39 11.39 -1.07
CA THR A 116 33.14 11.87 -2.44
C THR A 116 33.19 10.64 -3.37
N PRO A 117 32.07 10.21 -3.97
CA PRO A 117 32.12 9.10 -4.90
C PRO A 117 32.87 9.58 -6.15
N SER A 118 33.98 8.92 -6.49
CA SER A 118 34.67 9.12 -7.75
C SER A 118 33.71 8.75 -8.88
N VAL A 119 33.22 9.75 -9.61
CA VAL A 119 32.35 9.56 -10.76
C VAL A 119 33.14 8.83 -11.84
N ALA A 120 32.99 7.51 -11.92
CA ALA A 120 33.48 6.74 -13.05
C ALA A 120 32.50 6.96 -14.21
N VAL A 121 32.80 7.96 -15.04
CA VAL A 121 32.16 8.14 -16.34
C VAL A 121 32.72 7.04 -17.25
N VAL A 122 31.88 6.08 -17.63
CA VAL A 122 32.13 5.11 -18.70
C VAL A 122 31.03 5.27 -19.72
#